data_AF-A0A662WSI1-F1
#
_entry.id   AF-A0A662WSI1-F1
#
_cell.length_a   1.000
_cell.length_b   1.000
_cell.length_c   1.000
_cell.angle_alpha   90.00
_cell.angle_beta   90.00
_cell.angle_gamma   90.00
#
_symmetry.space_group_name_H-M   'P 1'
#
loop_
_entity.id
_entity.type
_entity.pdbx_description
1 polymer ?
#
loop_
_entity_poly.entity_id
_entity_poly.type
_entity_poly.pdbx_seq_one_letter_code
_entity_poly.pdbx_strand_id
1 'polypeptide(L)'
;MFTPSPAINYDFVSGVYAFFSSVCLLLSVLHVYSPQVEGFYIVLVPFVPSLVWALVVRRRWLKERAAESSKGDAAATTTDEAKKEK
;
A
#
# COMPACT_ATOMS: atom_id res chain seq x y z
N MET A 1 15.00 -2.60 -3.26
CA MET A 1 13.90 -1.63 -3.41
C MET A 1 12.60 -2.16 -2.78
N PHE A 2 12.56 -2.29 -1.46
CA PHE A 2 11.31 -2.62 -0.73
C PHE A 2 11.17 -1.82 0.58
N THR A 3 12.10 -0.89 0.82
CA THR A 3 12.05 0.01 1.96
C THR A 3 11.01 1.09 1.65
N PRO A 4 10.01 1.29 2.51
CA PRO A 4 9.03 2.35 2.31
C PRO A 4 9.67 3.72 2.49
N SER A 5 9.19 4.70 1.72
CA SER A 5 9.54 6.11 1.91
C SER A 5 8.58 6.73 2.93
N PRO A 6 9.07 7.49 3.92
CA PRO A 6 8.21 8.14 4.93
C PRO A 6 7.31 9.22 4.34
N ALA A 7 7.65 9.77 3.16
CA ALA A 7 6.86 10.81 2.50
C ALA A 7 5.65 10.27 1.70
N ILE A 8 5.52 8.95 1.55
CA ILE A 8 4.53 8.33 0.66
C ILE A 8 3.43 7.64 1.47
N ASN A 9 2.17 7.93 1.12
CA ASN A 9 1.02 7.19 1.65
C ASN A 9 0.81 5.90 0.86
N TYR A 10 1.23 4.77 1.43
CA TYR A 10 1.11 3.46 0.79
C TYR A 10 -0.32 2.88 0.79
N ASP A 11 -1.24 3.39 1.62
CA ASP A 11 -2.66 3.03 1.50
C ASP A 11 -3.22 3.53 0.17
N PHE A 12 -2.98 4.80 -0.15
CA PHE A 12 -3.40 5.40 -1.42
C PHE A 12 -2.76 4.70 -2.63
N VAL A 13 -1.43 4.51 -2.61
CA VAL A 13 -0.70 3.86 -3.72
C VAL A 13 -1.22 2.44 -3.97
N SER A 14 -1.38 1.65 -2.91
CA SER A 14 -1.91 0.28 -3.05
C SER A 14 -3.36 0.26 -3.55
N GLY A 15 -4.19 1.23 -3.11
CA GLY A 15 -5.57 1.36 -3.56
C GLY A 15 -5.69 1.68 -5.06
N VAL A 16 -4.90 2.64 -5.56
CA VAL A 16 -4.87 2.99 -6.99
C VAL A 16 -4.42 1.80 -7.84
N TYR A 17 -3.36 1.10 -7.43
CA TYR A 17 -2.90 -0.07 -8.18
C TYR A 17 -3.88 -1.23 -8.11
N ALA A 18 -4.59 -1.41 -6.99
CA ALA A 18 -5.63 -2.42 -6.86
C ALA A 18 -6.80 -2.13 -7.79
N PHE A 19 -7.22 -0.85 -7.89
CA PHE A 19 -8.28 -0.42 -8.79
C PHE A 19 -7.93 -0.67 -10.27
N PHE A 20 -6.77 -0.24 -10.75
CA PHE A 20 -6.42 -0.46 -12.15
C PHE A 20 -6.11 -1.93 -12.47
N SER A 21 -5.60 -2.69 -11.50
CA SER A 21 -5.44 -4.14 -11.65
C SER A 21 -6.80 -4.86 -11.74
N SER A 22 -7.82 -4.41 -10.99
CA SER A 22 -9.16 -4.98 -11.09
C SER A 22 -9.84 -4.62 -12.40
N VAL A 23 -9.65 -3.39 -12.91
CA VAL A 23 -10.10 -3.00 -14.25
C VAL A 23 -9.38 -3.82 -15.33
N CYS A 24 -8.07 -4.07 -15.18
CA CYS A 24 -7.32 -4.97 -16.07
C CYS A 24 -7.95 -6.36 -16.11
N LEU A 25 -8.23 -6.94 -14.95
CA LEU A 25 -8.86 -8.26 -14.83
C LEU A 25 -10.26 -8.25 -15.47
N LEU A 26 -11.07 -7.23 -15.19
CA LEU A 26 -12.41 -7.07 -15.75
C LEU A 26 -12.37 -7.02 -17.28
N LEU A 27 -11.51 -6.18 -17.86
CA LEU A 27 -11.36 -6.07 -19.33
C LEU A 27 -10.80 -7.35 -19.94
N SER A 28 -9.89 -8.03 -19.25
CA SER A 28 -9.34 -9.33 -19.69
C SER A 28 -10.44 -10.39 -19.76
N VAL A 29 -11.35 -10.41 -18.78
CA VAL A 29 -12.50 -11.32 -18.76
C VAL A 29 -13.53 -10.90 -19.82
N LEU A 30 -13.81 -9.60 -19.95
CA LEU A 30 -14.79 -9.09 -20.91
C LEU A 30 -14.38 -9.34 -22.37
N HIS A 31 -13.09 -9.38 -22.66
CA HIS A 31 -12.56 -9.77 -23.97
C HIS A 31 -13.07 -11.14 -24.44
N VAL A 32 -13.33 -12.08 -23.53
CA VAL A 32 -13.92 -13.39 -23.89
C VAL A 32 -15.32 -13.25 -24.49
N TYR A 33 -16.05 -12.20 -24.12
CA TYR A 33 -17.45 -11.99 -24.51
C TYR A 33 -17.61 -10.92 -25.59
N SER A 34 -16.67 -9.96 -25.69
CA SER A 34 -16.71 -8.90 -26.69
C SER A 34 -15.32 -8.65 -27.29
N PRO A 35 -15.12 -8.86 -28.59
CA PRO A 35 -13.87 -8.54 -29.27
C PRO A 35 -13.62 -7.02 -29.34
N GLN A 36 -14.61 -6.17 -29.04
CA GLN A 36 -14.48 -4.72 -29.07
C GLN A 36 -13.50 -4.17 -28.02
N VAL A 37 -13.24 -4.95 -26.96
CA VAL A 37 -12.28 -4.59 -25.89
C VAL A 37 -10.94 -5.34 -26.05
N GLU A 38 -10.70 -5.96 -27.20
CA GLU A 38 -9.46 -6.64 -27.50
C GLU A 38 -8.26 -5.70 -27.31
N GLY A 39 -7.28 -6.14 -26.53
CA GLY A 39 -6.06 -5.38 -26.26
C GLY A 39 -6.18 -4.24 -25.25
N PHE A 40 -7.39 -3.81 -24.84
CA PHE A 40 -7.55 -2.66 -23.92
C PHE A 40 -6.93 -2.93 -22.55
N TYR A 41 -6.99 -4.18 -22.08
CA TYR A 41 -6.41 -4.61 -20.82
C TYR A 41 -4.87 -4.54 -20.82
N ILE A 42 -4.20 -4.58 -21.98
CA ILE A 42 -2.73 -4.60 -22.09
C ILE A 42 -2.13 -3.31 -21.50
N VAL A 43 -2.80 -2.18 -21.69
CA VAL A 43 -2.37 -0.88 -21.13
C VAL A 43 -2.33 -0.91 -19.60
N LEU A 44 -3.15 -1.77 -18.98
CA LEU A 44 -3.25 -1.92 -17.54
C LEU A 44 -2.37 -3.04 -16.96
N VAL A 45 -1.76 -3.88 -17.80
CA VAL A 45 -0.88 -4.98 -17.36
C VAL A 45 0.25 -4.52 -16.42
N PRO A 46 0.91 -3.35 -16.62
CA PRO A 46 1.94 -2.88 -15.70
C PRO A 46 1.46 -2.63 -14.26
N PHE A 47 0.16 -2.44 -14.03
CA PHE A 47 -0.40 -2.25 -12.69
C PHE A 47 -0.37 -3.53 -11.85
N VAL A 48 -0.40 -4.72 -12.48
CA VAL A 48 -0.39 -6.00 -11.76
C VAL A 48 0.92 -6.26 -11.00
N PRO A 49 2.12 -6.20 -11.62
CA PRO A 49 3.37 -6.34 -10.86
C PRO A 49 3.58 -5.15 -9.90
N SER A 50 3.11 -3.96 -10.26
CA SER A 50 3.17 -2.77 -9.38
C SER A 50 2.32 -2.93 -8.12
N LEU A 51 1.14 -3.56 -8.22
CA LEU A 51 0.28 -3.88 -7.08
C LEU A 51 0.98 -4.86 -6.13
N VAL A 52 1.58 -5.93 -6.66
CA VAL A 52 2.32 -6.90 -5.83
C VAL A 52 3.42 -6.18 -5.04
N TRP A 53 4.20 -5.33 -5.71
CA TRP A 53 5.22 -4.53 -5.05
C TRP A 53 4.63 -3.59 -3.99
N ALA A 54 3.58 -2.84 -4.32
CA ALA A 54 2.96 -1.88 -3.40
C ALA A 54 2.39 -2.57 -2.16
N LEU A 55 1.83 -3.79 -2.28
CA LEU A 55 1.36 -4.57 -1.14
C LEU A 55 2.53 -5.01 -0.24
N VAL A 56 3.66 -5.43 -0.81
CA VAL A 56 4.85 -5.79 -0.04
C VAL A 56 5.40 -4.58 0.72
N VAL A 57 5.49 -3.42 0.05
CA VAL A 57 6.00 -2.20 0.68
C VAL A 57 5.02 -1.66 1.72
N ARG A 58 3.71 -1.69 1.45
CA ARG A 58 2.68 -1.31 2.42
C ARG A 58 2.76 -2.15 3.69
N ARG A 59 2.96 -3.47 3.57
CA ARG A 59 3.13 -4.34 4.74
C ARG A 59 4.33 -3.94 5.60
N ARG A 60 5.43 -3.49 4.98
CA ARG A 60 6.62 -3.00 5.70
C ARG A 60 6.37 -1.64 6.34
N TRP A 61 5.74 -0.73 5.60
CA TRP A 61 5.34 0.59 6.09
C TRP A 61 4.44 0.50 7.33
N LEU A 62 3.44 -0.39 7.32
CA LEU A 62 2.58 -0.60 8.49
C LEU A 62 3.33 -1.16 9.71
N LYS A 63 4.33 -2.04 9.48
CA LYS A 63 5.19 -2.56 10.57
C LYS A 63 6.05 -1.46 11.18
N GLU A 64 6.65 -0.60 10.36
CA GLU A 64 7.46 0.53 10.84
C GLU A 64 6.62 1.50 11.66
N ARG A 65 5.42 1.86 11.18
CA ARG A 65 4.49 2.74 11.91
C ARG A 65 4.02 2.17 13.24
N ALA A 66 3.76 0.85 13.30
CA ALA A 66 3.39 0.19 14.56
C ALA A 66 4.54 0.21 15.58
N ALA A 67 5.79 0.03 15.12
CA ALA A 67 6.96 0.14 15.98
C ALA A 67 7.19 1.57 16.48
N GLU A 68 6.96 2.57 15.63
CA GLU A 68 7.04 4.00 16.00
C GLU A 68 5.98 4.37 17.05
N SER A 69 4.73 3.94 16.89
CA SER A 69 3.68 4.21 17.90
C SER A 69 4.03 3.61 19.26
N SER A 70 4.51 2.35 19.29
CA SER A 70 4.91 1.71 20.56
C SER A 70 6.08 2.41 21.25
N LYS A 71 7.00 3.02 20.48
CA LYS A 71 8.12 3.79 21.03
C LYS A 71 7.68 5.15 21.55
N GLY A 72 6.72 5.80 20.90
CA GLY A 72 6.10 7.04 21.35
C GLY A 72 5.37 6.87 22.68
N ASP A 73 4.59 5.80 22.83
CA ASP A 73 3.85 5.50 24.06
C ASP A 73 4.77 5.21 25.26
N ALA A 74 5.86 4.47 25.03
CA ALA A 74 6.86 4.21 26.06
C ALA A 74 7.59 5.49 26.50
N ALA A 75 7.95 6.37 25.55
CA ALA A 75 8.61 7.64 25.84
C ALA A 75 7.68 8.63 26.58
N ALA A 76 6.39 8.66 26.22
CA ALA A 76 5.39 9.47 26.91
C ALA A 76 5.20 9.02 28.37
N THR A 77 5.12 7.70 28.60
CA THR A 77 4.97 7.13 29.95
C THR A 77 6.17 7.43 30.85
N THR A 78 7.40 7.34 30.33
CA THR A 78 8.61 7.72 31.10
C THR A 78 8.68 9.20 31.42
N THR A 79 8.10 10.07 30.57
CA THR A 79 8.12 11.51 30.78
C THR A 79 7.08 11.94 31.83
N ASP A 80 5.92 11.28 31.87
CA ASP A 80 4.88 11.54 32.87
C ASP A 80 5.25 11.04 34.28
N GLU A 81 5.95 9.90 34.40
CA GLU A 81 6.48 9.38 35.67
C GLU A 81 7.57 10.34 36.24
N ALA A 82 8.53 10.77 35.42
CA ALA A 82 9.60 11.68 35.84
C ALA A 82 9.09 13.07 36.28
N LYS A 83 7.87 13.46 35.86
CA LYS A 83 7.24 14.73 36.22
C LYS A 83 6.39 14.64 37.49
N LYS A 84 6.02 13.42 37.94
CA LYS A 84 5.33 13.17 39.22
C LYS A 84 6.28 13.07 40.42
N GLU A 85 7.56 12.76 40.18
CA GLU A 85 8.60 12.72 41.23
C GLU A 85 9.25 14.10 41.51
N LYS A 86 8.76 15.18 40.91
CA LYS A 86 9.12 16.57 41.24
C LYS A 86 7.94 17.33 41.82
#